data_AF-A0A358L879-F1
#
_entry.id   AF-A0A358L879-F1
#
_cell.length_a   1.000
_cell.length_b   1.000
_cell.length_c   1.000
_cell.angle_alpha   90.00
_cell.angle_beta   90.00
_cell.angle_gamma   90.00
#
_symmetry.space_group_name_H-M   'P 1'
#
loop_
_entity.id
_entity.type
_entity.pdbx_description
1 polymer ?
#
loop_
_entity_poly.entity_id
_entity_poly.type
_entity_poly.pdbx_seq_one_letter_code
_entity_poly.pdbx_strand_id
1 'polypeptide(L)'
;MKRLTTCLLLTLVALFSTGASASLFDKNANSHFGTVDQAFSFDFSQRADRLTLSWTVKPGYYLYRQQISLTAHGAKLADWTLPAGKPHEDEFYGKTEIYPDSLTVPLTLLQADKGATLSVTYQGCAAAGFCYPPEIRSVPLNEVAAASSPPAGSPPVSHANADNSATAPTAASLPFSPLWALLIGIGVAFTPCVLPMYPLISGIILGGNRRYSLKRLFALAMLYVQGMALTYTALGVIVAAAGLRFQAALQAPAVLIGLSAVFILLALSMFGLFTLQLPSALQTRLTLLSNRQQGGSLPGVFLMGALAGLICSPCTTAPLSAILLYIAQSGNMLAGAGTLWLYAMGMGLPLIVVTLFGNRLLPKSGAWMQTVKEGFGFVILALPVFLLERLV
;
A
#
# COMPACT_ATOMS: atom_id res chain seq x y z
N MET A 1 -34.60 26.72 1.33
CA MET A 1 -33.82 25.60 1.92
C MET A 1 -34.15 24.24 1.31
N LYS A 2 -35.42 23.82 1.17
CA LYS A 2 -35.78 22.54 0.51
C LYS A 2 -35.30 22.40 -0.95
N ARG A 3 -35.32 23.46 -1.76
CA ARG A 3 -34.84 23.38 -3.17
C ARG A 3 -33.33 23.21 -3.30
N LEU A 4 -32.56 23.70 -2.32
CA LEU A 4 -31.10 23.61 -2.33
C LEU A 4 -30.64 22.19 -1.94
N THR A 5 -31.30 21.55 -0.98
CA THR A 5 -31.02 20.16 -0.62
C THR A 5 -31.50 19.17 -1.67
N THR A 6 -32.61 19.43 -2.37
CA THR A 6 -32.99 18.60 -3.53
C THR A 6 -32.00 18.75 -4.68
N CYS A 7 -31.45 19.95 -4.92
CA CYS A 7 -30.36 20.15 -5.89
C CYS A 7 -29.06 19.48 -5.47
N LEU A 8 -28.69 19.53 -4.19
CA LEU A 8 -27.48 18.87 -3.68
C LEU A 8 -27.63 17.34 -3.70
N LEU A 9 -28.82 16.82 -3.41
CA LEU A 9 -29.11 15.39 -3.48
C LEU A 9 -29.24 14.91 -4.94
N LEU A 10 -29.78 15.74 -5.85
CA LEU A 10 -29.79 15.42 -7.29
C LEU A 10 -28.39 15.49 -7.90
N THR A 11 -27.53 16.40 -7.45
CA THR A 11 -26.13 16.46 -7.91
C THR A 11 -25.33 15.30 -7.33
N LEU A 12 -25.52 14.94 -6.05
CA LEU A 12 -24.88 13.76 -5.46
C LEU A 12 -25.36 12.45 -6.11
N VAL A 13 -26.66 12.33 -6.43
CA VAL A 13 -27.20 11.18 -7.18
C VAL A 13 -26.76 11.21 -8.65
N ALA A 14 -26.61 12.38 -9.29
CA ALA A 14 -26.07 12.49 -10.64
C ALA A 14 -24.58 12.11 -10.70
N LEU A 15 -23.78 12.47 -9.68
CA LEU A 15 -22.38 12.03 -9.54
C LEU A 15 -22.25 10.51 -9.30
N PHE A 16 -23.23 9.87 -8.66
CA PHE A 16 -23.29 8.42 -8.50
C PHE A 16 -23.95 7.68 -9.68
N SER A 17 -24.73 8.38 -10.51
CA SER A 17 -25.42 7.81 -11.69
C SER A 17 -24.62 7.95 -12.98
N THR A 18 -23.61 8.82 -13.01
CA THR A 18 -22.43 8.60 -13.85
C THR A 18 -21.61 7.48 -13.24
N GLY A 19 -22.20 6.29 -13.21
CA GLY A 19 -21.43 5.09 -13.41
C GLY A 19 -20.67 5.35 -14.70
N ALA A 20 -19.39 5.63 -14.57
CA ALA A 20 -18.47 5.46 -15.65
C ALA A 20 -18.76 4.05 -16.19
N SER A 21 -19.39 3.99 -17.36
CA SER A 21 -19.18 2.94 -18.32
C SER A 21 -17.70 3.00 -18.71
N ALA A 22 -16.81 2.71 -17.76
CA ALA A 22 -15.48 2.26 -18.05
C ALA A 22 -15.70 0.90 -18.68
N SER A 23 -15.81 0.95 -20.00
CA SER A 23 -15.79 -0.20 -20.88
C SER A 23 -14.60 -1.07 -20.44
N LEU A 24 -14.91 -2.14 -19.72
CA LEU A 24 -13.97 -3.12 -19.17
C LEU A 24 -13.30 -3.96 -20.29
N PHE A 25 -13.53 -3.58 -21.55
CA PHE A 25 -12.98 -4.16 -22.77
C PHE A 25 -12.72 -3.10 -23.86
N ASP A 26 -12.34 -1.88 -23.50
CA ASP A 26 -11.80 -0.96 -24.52
C ASP A 26 -10.33 -1.28 -24.81
N LYS A 27 -10.13 -2.03 -25.88
CA LYS A 27 -8.83 -2.54 -26.35
C LYS A 27 -7.99 -1.46 -27.04
N ASN A 28 -8.32 -0.16 -26.91
CA ASN A 28 -7.70 0.87 -27.74
C ASN A 28 -7.53 2.27 -27.11
N ALA A 29 -7.49 2.40 -25.78
CA ALA A 29 -7.29 3.71 -25.11
C ALA A 29 -5.95 3.85 -24.36
N ASN A 30 -4.94 3.03 -24.70
CA ASN A 30 -3.62 3.13 -24.06
C ASN A 30 -2.47 2.68 -24.98
N SER A 31 -2.39 3.25 -26.18
CA SER A 31 -1.27 3.00 -27.09
C SER A 31 -0.08 3.96 -26.91
N HIS A 32 -0.14 4.91 -25.96
CA HIS A 32 0.86 5.97 -25.86
C HIS A 32 1.96 5.76 -24.80
N PHE A 33 1.78 4.83 -23.86
CA PHE A 33 2.79 4.54 -22.84
C PHE A 33 3.30 3.12 -23.01
N GLY A 34 4.47 2.99 -23.64
CA GLY A 34 5.14 1.70 -23.79
C GLY A 34 5.62 1.15 -22.44
N THR A 35 5.77 -0.17 -22.35
CA THR A 35 6.48 -0.80 -21.22
C THR A 35 7.93 -0.34 -21.17
N VAL A 36 8.63 -0.51 -20.03
CA VAL A 36 10.06 -0.16 -19.88
C VAL A 36 10.88 -0.77 -21.02
N ASP A 37 10.64 -2.04 -21.35
CA ASP A 37 11.32 -2.75 -22.45
C ASP A 37 11.00 -2.18 -23.86
N GLN A 38 9.83 -1.55 -24.04
CA GLN A 38 9.46 -0.88 -25.29
C GLN A 38 10.04 0.54 -25.39
N ALA A 39 10.29 1.19 -24.25
CA ALA A 39 10.92 2.51 -24.18
C ALA A 39 12.45 2.41 -24.24
N PHE A 40 13.02 1.39 -23.60
CA PHE A 40 14.44 1.12 -23.45
C PHE A 40 14.71 -0.37 -23.68
N SER A 41 14.90 -0.78 -24.93
CA SER A 41 15.22 -2.18 -25.22
C SER A 41 16.70 -2.43 -24.90
N PHE A 42 16.96 -3.18 -23.83
CA PHE A 42 18.30 -3.57 -23.41
C PHE A 42 18.70 -4.90 -24.03
N ASP A 43 19.91 -4.96 -24.59
CA ASP A 43 20.51 -6.17 -25.13
C ASP A 43 22.01 -6.22 -24.80
N PHE A 44 22.59 -7.42 -24.83
CA PHE A 44 24.00 -7.63 -24.54
C PHE A 44 24.62 -8.67 -25.48
N SER A 45 25.88 -8.45 -25.83
CA SER A 45 26.64 -9.41 -26.63
C SER A 45 28.03 -9.59 -26.02
N GLN A 46 28.35 -10.82 -25.62
CA GLN A 46 29.68 -11.18 -25.18
C GLN A 46 30.41 -11.97 -26.26
N ARG A 47 31.58 -11.48 -26.68
CA ARG A 47 32.53 -12.20 -27.53
C ARG A 47 33.83 -12.34 -26.77
N ALA A 48 34.09 -13.55 -26.26
CA ALA A 48 35.24 -13.84 -25.40
C ALA A 48 35.32 -12.88 -24.21
N ASP A 49 36.36 -12.04 -24.16
CA ASP A 49 36.66 -11.06 -23.11
C ASP A 49 35.93 -9.72 -23.30
N ARG A 50 35.32 -9.47 -24.47
CA ARG A 50 34.58 -8.22 -24.73
C ARG A 50 33.09 -8.41 -24.53
N LEU A 51 32.54 -7.66 -23.59
CA LEU A 51 31.10 -7.56 -23.35
C LEU A 51 30.61 -6.21 -23.86
N THR A 52 29.65 -6.21 -24.78
CA THR A 52 29.02 -4.98 -25.27
C THR A 52 27.60 -4.93 -24.74
N LEU A 53 27.28 -3.87 -24.00
CA LEU A 53 25.92 -3.57 -23.56
C LEU A 53 25.31 -2.53 -24.49
N SER A 54 24.09 -2.77 -24.94
CA SER A 54 23.38 -1.87 -25.87
C SER A 54 21.97 -1.56 -25.38
N TRP A 55 21.61 -0.28 -25.41
CA TRP A 55 20.25 0.20 -25.17
C TRP A 55 19.76 0.90 -26.42
N THR A 56 18.60 0.49 -26.93
CA THR A 56 17.87 1.26 -27.95
C THR A 56 16.80 2.08 -27.25
N VAL A 57 16.98 3.40 -27.28
CA VAL A 57 16.05 4.36 -26.67
C VAL A 57 15.03 4.80 -27.71
N LYS A 58 13.75 4.72 -27.36
CA LYS A 58 12.66 5.15 -28.25
C LYS A 58 12.66 6.69 -28.36
N PRO A 59 12.33 7.27 -29.54
CA PRO A 59 12.19 8.72 -29.66
C PRO A 59 11.21 9.29 -28.63
N GLY A 60 11.62 10.36 -27.95
CA GLY A 60 10.86 10.98 -26.86
C GLY A 60 11.15 10.41 -25.46
N TYR A 61 12.12 9.50 -25.34
CA TYR A 61 12.62 8.96 -24.08
C TYR A 61 14.12 9.22 -23.95
N TYR A 62 14.64 9.17 -22.73
CA TYR A 62 16.06 9.34 -22.45
C TYR A 62 16.51 8.59 -21.19
N LEU A 63 17.77 8.14 -21.17
CA LEU A 63 18.41 7.51 -20.01
C LEU A 63 19.30 8.51 -19.27
N TYR A 64 19.32 8.48 -17.94
CA TYR A 64 20.26 9.30 -17.17
C TYR A 64 21.63 8.66 -17.10
N ARG A 65 22.68 9.39 -17.44
CA ARG A 65 24.07 8.93 -17.33
C ARG A 65 24.43 8.51 -15.90
N GLN A 66 24.02 9.32 -14.93
CA GLN A 66 24.32 9.10 -13.51
C GLN A 66 23.57 7.93 -12.86
N GLN A 67 22.48 7.45 -13.47
CA GLN A 67 21.70 6.32 -12.96
C GLN A 67 22.13 4.97 -13.56
N ILE A 68 23.14 4.97 -14.43
CA ILE A 68 23.70 3.74 -15.00
C ILE A 68 24.79 3.23 -14.05
N SER A 69 24.54 2.07 -13.43
CA SER A 69 25.49 1.42 -12.52
C SER A 69 25.70 -0.04 -12.92
N LEU A 70 26.96 -0.48 -12.87
CA LEU A 70 27.38 -1.83 -13.23
C LEU A 70 28.03 -2.49 -12.03
N THR A 71 27.49 -3.62 -11.58
CA THR A 71 28.03 -4.39 -10.46
C THR A 71 28.28 -5.84 -10.87
N ALA A 72 29.54 -6.27 -10.90
CA ALA A 72 29.91 -7.63 -11.23
C ALA A 72 29.86 -8.57 -10.01
N HIS A 73 29.42 -9.80 -10.22
CA HIS A 73 29.36 -10.86 -9.22
C HIS A 73 30.10 -12.10 -9.77
N GLY A 74 31.26 -12.42 -9.19
CA GLY A 74 32.12 -13.50 -9.72
C GLY A 74 32.88 -13.14 -11.00
N ALA A 75 33.03 -11.84 -11.31
CA ALA A 75 33.81 -11.36 -12.44
C ALA A 75 34.58 -10.09 -12.09
N LYS A 76 35.71 -9.87 -12.75
CA LYS A 76 36.52 -8.65 -12.70
C LYS A 76 36.44 -7.93 -14.03
N LEU A 77 35.99 -6.69 -13.99
CA LEU A 77 35.94 -5.79 -15.14
C LEU A 77 37.21 -4.93 -15.15
N ALA A 78 37.68 -4.57 -16.35
CA ALA A 78 38.65 -3.49 -16.51
C ALA A 78 37.99 -2.14 -16.18
N ASP A 79 38.80 -1.09 -16.02
CA ASP A 79 38.30 0.27 -15.89
C ASP A 79 37.42 0.61 -17.10
N TRP A 80 36.22 1.09 -16.81
CA TRP A 80 35.20 1.41 -17.80
C TRP A 80 34.71 2.83 -17.57
N THR A 81 34.32 3.48 -18.66
CA THR A 81 33.81 4.85 -18.62
C THR A 81 32.58 4.95 -19.50
N LEU A 82 31.55 5.64 -19.00
CA LEU A 82 30.39 5.99 -19.79
C LEU A 82 30.77 7.05 -20.83
N PRO A 83 30.26 6.95 -22.08
CA PRO A 83 30.47 7.98 -23.10
C PRO A 83 29.93 9.34 -22.64
N ALA A 84 30.25 10.41 -23.36
CA ALA A 84 29.69 11.73 -23.05
C ALA A 84 28.19 11.76 -23.36
N GLY A 85 27.36 12.24 -22.42
CA GLY A 85 25.93 12.43 -22.63
C GLY A 85 25.60 13.81 -23.23
N LYS A 86 24.31 14.04 -23.51
CA LYS A 86 23.80 15.38 -23.84
C LYS A 86 23.32 16.06 -22.56
N PRO A 87 23.62 17.35 -22.35
CA PRO A 87 23.09 18.07 -21.19
C PRO A 87 21.57 18.22 -21.30
N HIS A 88 20.87 18.02 -20.19
CA HIS A 88 19.42 18.14 -20.07
C HIS A 88 19.06 18.70 -18.69
N GLU A 89 17.93 19.38 -18.61
CA GLU A 89 17.42 19.95 -17.37
C GLU A 89 15.95 19.58 -17.23
N ASP A 90 15.60 18.96 -16.12
CA ASP A 90 14.24 18.52 -15.77
C ASP A 90 13.93 18.77 -14.30
N GLU A 91 12.65 18.69 -13.94
CA GLU A 91 12.16 18.91 -12.59
C GLU A 91 12.55 17.79 -11.60
N PHE A 92 13.04 16.65 -12.10
CA PHE A 92 13.36 15.49 -11.26
C PHE A 92 14.78 15.58 -10.67
N TYR A 93 15.76 15.89 -11.53
CA TYR A 93 17.18 15.89 -11.15
C TYR A 93 17.90 17.20 -11.52
N GLY A 94 17.21 18.18 -12.11
CA GLY A 94 17.83 19.44 -12.54
C GLY A 94 18.79 19.20 -13.70
N LYS A 95 19.93 19.89 -13.69
CA LYS A 95 20.95 19.81 -14.75
C LYS A 95 21.72 18.49 -14.68
N THR A 96 21.45 17.62 -15.65
CA THR A 96 22.05 16.29 -15.74
C THR A 96 22.52 15.98 -17.17
N GLU A 97 23.25 14.88 -17.33
CA GLU A 97 23.57 14.33 -18.64
C GLU A 97 22.68 13.13 -18.95
N ILE A 98 22.13 13.11 -20.16
CA ILE A 98 21.21 12.08 -20.65
C ILE A 98 21.66 11.47 -21.98
N TYR A 99 21.12 10.29 -22.27
CA TYR A 99 21.20 9.63 -23.57
C TYR A 99 19.79 9.52 -24.18
N PRO A 100 19.43 10.41 -25.12
CA PRO A 100 18.15 10.33 -25.83
C PRO A 100 18.20 9.34 -27.02
N ASP A 101 19.41 9.01 -27.49
CA ASP A 101 19.65 8.09 -28.60
C ASP A 101 20.14 6.73 -28.08
N SER A 102 20.43 5.80 -28.98
CA SER A 102 20.99 4.50 -28.60
C SER A 102 22.34 4.63 -27.89
N LEU A 103 22.51 3.88 -26.81
CA LEU A 103 23.72 3.85 -25.99
C LEU A 103 24.41 2.50 -26.18
N THR A 104 25.72 2.52 -26.44
CA THR A 104 26.55 1.31 -26.47
C THR A 104 27.72 1.49 -25.52
N VAL A 105 27.88 0.56 -24.57
CA VAL A 105 28.95 0.57 -23.58
C VAL A 105 29.81 -0.68 -23.76
N PRO A 106 31.04 -0.54 -24.29
CA PRO A 106 31.99 -1.64 -24.36
C PRO A 106 32.65 -1.85 -22.99
N LEU A 107 32.65 -3.09 -22.53
CA LEU A 107 33.26 -3.54 -21.29
C LEU A 107 34.29 -4.63 -21.62
N THR A 108 35.41 -4.62 -20.89
CA THR A 108 36.43 -5.66 -20.99
C THR A 108 36.44 -6.48 -19.72
N LEU A 109 36.27 -7.79 -19.84
CA LEU A 109 36.30 -8.75 -18.74
C LEU A 109 37.73 -9.23 -18.55
N LEU A 110 38.32 -8.91 -17.40
CA LEU A 110 39.64 -9.42 -17.02
C LEU A 110 39.58 -10.87 -16.54
N GLN A 111 38.48 -11.22 -15.88
CA GLN A 111 38.20 -12.58 -15.39
C GLN A 111 36.69 -12.73 -15.22
N ALA A 112 36.14 -13.90 -15.56
CA ALA A 112 34.77 -14.27 -15.24
C ALA A 112 34.73 -15.76 -14.84
N ASP A 113 34.27 -16.03 -13.62
CA ASP A 113 34.12 -17.38 -13.11
C ASP A 113 32.88 -18.07 -13.71
N LYS A 114 32.80 -19.40 -13.58
CA LYS A 114 31.65 -20.17 -14.09
C LYS A 114 30.36 -19.79 -13.34
N GLY A 115 29.41 -19.22 -14.08
CA GLY A 115 28.13 -18.74 -13.53
C GLY A 115 28.17 -17.30 -13.01
N ALA A 116 29.22 -16.54 -13.35
CA ALA A 116 29.30 -15.12 -13.04
C ALA A 116 28.15 -14.32 -13.67
N THR A 117 27.72 -13.26 -12.99
CA THR A 117 26.66 -12.37 -13.45
C THR A 117 27.07 -10.91 -13.34
N LEU A 118 26.54 -10.08 -14.23
CA LEU A 118 26.68 -8.63 -14.20
C LEU A 118 25.31 -8.00 -13.99
N SER A 119 25.15 -7.32 -12.86
CA SER A 119 23.95 -6.55 -12.52
C SER A 119 24.06 -5.16 -13.14
N VAL A 120 23.21 -4.88 -14.12
CA VAL A 120 23.14 -3.61 -14.85
C VAL A 120 21.92 -2.85 -14.38
N THR A 121 22.12 -1.74 -13.68
CA THR A 121 21.04 -0.86 -13.23
C THR A 121 20.98 0.36 -14.13
N TYR A 122 19.78 0.74 -14.60
CA TYR A 122 19.57 1.97 -15.37
C TYR A 122 18.20 2.57 -15.10
N GLN A 123 18.08 3.88 -15.29
CA GLN A 123 16.83 4.60 -15.18
C GLN A 123 16.67 5.56 -16.36
N GLY A 124 15.45 5.65 -16.88
CA GLY A 124 15.10 6.60 -17.93
C GLY A 124 13.74 7.24 -17.72
N CYS A 125 13.52 8.35 -18.42
CA CYS A 125 12.28 9.11 -18.38
C CYS A 125 11.77 9.38 -19.79
N ALA A 126 10.49 9.73 -19.87
CA ALA A 126 9.88 10.27 -21.06
C ALA A 126 9.95 11.80 -21.02
N ALA A 127 10.16 12.42 -22.17
CA ALA A 127 10.00 13.87 -22.34
C ALA A 127 8.55 14.34 -22.07
N ALA A 128 7.60 13.40 -21.98
CA ALA A 128 6.21 13.63 -21.59
C ALA A 128 6.01 13.88 -20.07
N GLY A 129 7.08 14.01 -19.28
CA GLY A 129 7.01 14.46 -17.89
C GLY A 129 6.85 13.35 -16.84
N PHE A 130 7.29 12.13 -17.14
CA PHE A 130 7.31 11.04 -16.14
C PHE A 130 8.57 10.18 -16.27
N CYS A 131 9.05 9.68 -15.13
CA CYS A 131 10.21 8.81 -15.04
C CYS A 131 9.81 7.38 -14.72
N TYR A 132 10.49 6.42 -15.34
CA TYR A 132 10.38 5.01 -14.94
C TYR A 132 11.21 4.76 -13.67
N PRO A 133 10.84 3.78 -12.84
CA PRO A 133 11.69 3.37 -11.72
C PRO A 133 13.02 2.78 -12.24
N PRO A 134 14.08 2.76 -11.42
CA PRO A 134 15.33 2.08 -11.75
C PRO A 134 15.10 0.59 -12.03
N GLU A 135 15.57 0.13 -13.18
CA GLU A 135 15.45 -1.26 -13.63
C GLU A 135 16.80 -1.96 -13.43
N ILE A 136 16.78 -3.19 -12.92
CA ILE A 136 17.98 -4.02 -12.73
C ILE A 136 17.91 -5.21 -13.68
N ARG A 137 18.90 -5.35 -14.56
CA ARG A 137 19.05 -6.48 -15.50
C ARG A 137 20.27 -7.31 -15.13
N SER A 138 20.07 -8.61 -14.97
CA SER A 138 21.15 -9.57 -14.71
C SER A 138 21.64 -10.16 -16.03
N VAL A 139 22.88 -9.85 -16.41
CA VAL A 139 23.54 -10.40 -17.59
C VAL A 139 24.40 -11.60 -17.18
N PRO A 140 24.11 -12.82 -17.64
CA PRO A 140 24.98 -13.97 -17.42
C PRO A 140 26.28 -13.80 -18.22
N LEU A 141 27.43 -14.01 -17.57
CA LEU A 141 28.75 -13.91 -18.19
C LEU A 141 29.28 -15.30 -18.57
N ASN A 142 29.82 -15.42 -19.77
CA ASN A 142 30.61 -16.58 -20.16
C ASN A 142 31.96 -16.54 -19.46
N GLU A 143 32.50 -17.73 -19.16
CA GLU A 143 33.77 -17.90 -18.46
C GLU A 143 34.94 -17.28 -19.24
N VAL A 144 35.75 -16.47 -18.55
CA VAL A 144 36.96 -15.84 -19.09
C VAL A 144 38.09 -16.09 -18.11
N ALA A 145 39.06 -16.88 -18.52
CA ALA A 145 40.24 -17.18 -17.71
C ALA A 145 41.09 -15.91 -17.55
N ALA A 146 41.49 -15.61 -16.30
CA ALA A 146 42.34 -14.47 -16.01
C ALA A 146 43.69 -14.59 -16.75
N ALA A 147 44.05 -13.58 -17.54
CA ALA A 147 45.42 -13.42 -18.00
C ALA A 147 46.30 -13.11 -16.77
N SER A 148 47.10 -14.09 -16.36
CA SER A 148 47.91 -14.05 -15.15
C SER A 148 49.07 -13.06 -15.30
N SER A 149 49.09 -12.05 -14.44
CA SER A 149 50.30 -11.31 -14.06
C SER A 149 50.47 -11.41 -12.54
N PRO A 150 51.70 -11.56 -11.99
CA PRO A 150 51.93 -12.11 -10.65
C PRO A 150 51.69 -11.10 -9.51
N PRO A 151 51.41 -11.56 -8.28
CA PRO A 151 51.05 -10.70 -7.15
C PRO A 151 52.27 -10.27 -6.33
N ALA A 152 52.30 -9.00 -5.89
CA ALA A 152 53.16 -8.51 -4.81
C ALA A 152 52.26 -8.09 -3.63
N GLY A 153 52.54 -8.66 -2.46
CA GLY A 153 51.64 -8.66 -1.31
C GLY A 153 51.71 -7.47 -0.36
N SER A 154 50.86 -7.54 0.66
CA SER A 154 51.05 -6.97 2.01
C SER A 154 49.90 -7.45 2.94
N PRO A 155 50.14 -7.63 4.25
CA PRO A 155 49.11 -7.99 5.24
C PRO A 155 48.70 -6.75 6.09
N PRO A 156 48.03 -6.89 7.25
CA PRO A 156 46.60 -6.64 7.46
C PRO A 156 46.31 -5.37 8.31
N VAL A 157 45.07 -4.88 8.34
CA VAL A 157 44.62 -3.97 9.42
C VAL A 157 43.12 -4.09 9.69
N SER A 158 42.80 -4.34 10.95
CA SER A 158 41.48 -4.18 11.56
C SER A 158 41.31 -2.74 12.04
N HIS A 159 40.13 -2.15 11.82
CA HIS A 159 39.65 -1.03 12.62
C HIS A 159 38.16 -1.20 12.90
N ALA A 160 37.83 -1.17 14.20
CA ALA A 160 36.50 -1.08 14.77
C ALA A 160 36.04 0.38 14.89
N ASN A 161 34.73 0.51 15.15
CA ASN A 161 33.93 1.66 15.63
C ASN A 161 32.97 2.21 14.56
N ALA A 162 31.65 2.03 14.66
CA ALA A 162 30.66 2.48 15.66
C ALA A 162 29.91 3.75 15.20
N ASP A 163 28.58 3.61 15.23
CA ASP A 163 27.56 4.62 15.50
C ASP A 163 26.83 5.39 14.38
N ASN A 164 25.50 5.15 14.41
CA ASN A 164 24.36 6.06 14.21
C ASN A 164 23.75 6.24 12.81
N SER A 165 22.64 5.52 12.55
CA SER A 165 21.32 6.13 12.23
C SER A 165 20.21 5.10 11.94
N ALA A 166 19.04 5.34 12.54
CA ALA A 166 17.70 4.89 12.15
C ALA A 166 17.47 3.38 11.88
N THR A 167 17.06 2.67 12.93
CA THR A 167 16.64 1.25 12.92
C THR A 167 15.45 1.00 12.00
N ALA A 168 15.72 0.78 10.72
CA ALA A 168 15.04 -0.26 9.95
C ALA A 168 15.55 -1.62 10.48
N PRO A 169 14.70 -2.57 10.90
CA PRO A 169 15.18 -3.90 11.20
C PRO A 169 15.22 -4.70 9.90
N THR A 170 16.35 -4.63 9.20
CA THR A 170 16.72 -5.61 8.17
C THR A 170 17.35 -6.84 8.84
N ALA A 171 16.79 -8.00 8.50
CA ALA A 171 17.45 -9.31 8.43
C ALA A 171 18.30 -9.75 9.64
N ALA A 172 17.63 -10.24 10.68
CA ALA A 172 18.15 -11.33 11.52
C ALA A 172 17.08 -12.44 11.56
N SER A 173 17.53 -13.69 11.44
CA SER A 173 16.75 -14.94 11.48
C SER A 173 15.47 -14.90 12.33
N LEU A 174 14.31 -15.18 11.70
CA LEU A 174 13.00 -15.48 12.34
C LEU A 174 12.51 -14.51 13.47
N PRO A 175 12.09 -13.26 13.20
CA PRO A 175 11.44 -12.42 14.21
C PRO A 175 10.04 -11.92 13.85
N PHE A 176 9.41 -12.35 12.74
CA PHE A 176 7.97 -12.16 12.56
C PHE A 176 7.21 -13.33 13.19
N SER A 177 7.30 -13.41 14.52
CA SER A 177 6.40 -14.27 15.27
C SER A 177 4.96 -13.80 15.03
N PRO A 178 3.97 -14.71 14.85
CA PRO A 178 2.54 -14.37 14.84
C PRO A 178 2.12 -13.47 16.00
N LEU A 179 2.89 -13.49 17.09
CA LEU A 179 2.75 -12.63 18.26
C LEU A 179 2.92 -11.13 17.94
N TRP A 180 3.86 -10.73 17.08
CA TRP A 180 4.07 -9.33 16.71
C TRP A 180 2.94 -8.80 15.82
N ALA A 181 2.44 -9.62 14.89
CA ALA A 181 1.27 -9.30 14.08
C ALA A 181 0.01 -9.14 14.96
N LEU A 182 -0.14 -9.99 15.98
CA LEU A 182 -1.21 -9.88 16.97
C LEU A 182 -1.07 -8.59 17.80
N LEU A 183 0.14 -8.23 18.22
CA LEU A 183 0.40 -7.04 19.03
C LEU A 183 0.16 -5.75 18.24
N ILE A 184 0.55 -5.70 16.96
CA ILE A 184 0.22 -4.60 16.04
C ILE A 184 -1.30 -4.53 15.83
N GLY A 185 -1.98 -5.66 15.62
CA GLY A 185 -3.45 -5.70 15.52
C GLY A 185 -4.15 -5.16 16.77
N ILE A 186 -3.64 -5.46 17.96
CA ILE A 186 -4.13 -4.89 19.23
C ILE A 186 -3.88 -3.38 19.28
N GLY A 187 -2.69 -2.91 18.86
CA GLY A 187 -2.39 -1.48 18.77
C GLY A 187 -3.33 -0.75 17.80
N VAL A 188 -3.65 -1.37 16.67
CA VAL A 188 -4.60 -0.82 15.68
C VAL A 188 -6.03 -0.81 16.21
N ALA A 189 -6.42 -1.72 17.13
CA ALA A 189 -7.75 -1.66 17.74
C ALA A 189 -7.99 -0.35 18.54
N PHE A 190 -6.92 0.30 19.01
CA PHE A 190 -6.99 1.63 19.66
C PHE A 190 -6.94 2.80 18.67
N THR A 191 -6.84 2.54 17.37
CA THR A 191 -6.84 3.62 16.37
C THR A 191 -8.21 4.28 16.28
N PRO A 192 -8.23 5.58 15.96
CA PRO A 192 -9.46 6.36 15.97
C PRO A 192 -10.48 5.90 14.91
N CYS A 193 -10.11 5.03 13.96
CA CYS A 193 -11.03 4.49 12.95
C CYS A 193 -11.92 3.34 13.42
N VAL A 194 -11.53 2.59 14.47
CA VAL A 194 -12.29 1.43 14.98
C VAL A 194 -13.23 1.82 16.12
N LEU A 195 -12.83 2.82 16.91
CA LEU A 195 -13.60 3.40 18.02
C LEU A 195 -15.04 3.85 17.67
N PRO A 196 -15.34 4.44 16.50
CA PRO A 196 -16.70 4.88 16.13
C PRO A 196 -17.70 3.72 15.96
N MET A 197 -17.19 2.50 15.77
CA MET A 197 -18.00 1.29 15.61
C MET A 197 -18.49 0.74 16.96
N TYR A 198 -17.78 1.05 18.03
CA TYR A 198 -18.06 0.62 19.39
C TYR A 198 -19.40 1.13 19.96
N PRO A 199 -19.77 2.42 19.79
CA PRO A 199 -21.11 2.92 20.14
C PRO A 199 -22.25 2.19 19.43
N LEU A 200 -22.02 1.71 18.20
CA LEU A 200 -23.06 1.03 17.41
C LEU A 200 -23.37 -0.36 17.99
N ILE A 201 -22.34 -1.09 18.40
CA ILE A 201 -22.48 -2.39 19.05
C ILE A 201 -23.08 -2.23 20.46
N SER A 202 -22.64 -1.22 21.21
CA SER A 202 -23.22 -0.87 22.51
C SER A 202 -24.70 -0.51 22.39
N GLY A 203 -25.09 0.31 21.40
CA GLY A 203 -26.48 0.69 21.14
C GLY A 203 -27.37 -0.50 20.75
N ILE A 204 -26.85 -1.44 19.97
CA ILE A 204 -27.60 -2.65 19.55
C ILE A 204 -27.74 -3.66 20.70
N ILE A 205 -26.70 -3.82 21.53
CA ILE A 205 -26.69 -4.82 22.62
C ILE A 205 -27.45 -4.30 23.86
N LEU A 206 -27.38 -3.00 24.16
CA LEU A 206 -28.07 -2.40 25.32
C LEU A 206 -29.48 -1.88 24.98
N GLY A 207 -29.82 -1.65 23.71
CA GLY A 207 -31.14 -1.15 23.29
C GLY A 207 -32.22 -2.23 23.11
N GLY A 208 -31.83 -3.51 22.99
CA GLY A 208 -32.77 -4.62 22.90
C GLY A 208 -33.16 -5.13 24.29
N ASN A 209 -34.44 -5.02 24.66
CA ASN A 209 -34.99 -5.52 25.94
C ASN A 209 -34.99 -7.08 26.06
N ARG A 210 -34.08 -7.78 25.36
CA ARG A 210 -33.90 -9.23 25.40
C ARG A 210 -32.51 -9.55 25.93
N ARG A 211 -32.46 -10.29 27.03
CA ARG A 211 -31.22 -10.91 27.53
C ARG A 211 -30.70 -11.90 26.49
N TYR A 212 -29.74 -11.48 25.67
CA TYR A 212 -29.05 -12.39 24.77
C TYR A 212 -28.15 -13.33 25.59
N SER A 213 -28.15 -14.62 25.26
CA SER A 213 -27.22 -15.59 25.86
C SER A 213 -25.78 -15.26 25.45
N LEU A 214 -24.83 -15.47 26.37
CA LEU A 214 -23.39 -15.28 26.12
C LEU A 214 -22.91 -16.01 24.86
N LYS A 215 -23.47 -17.21 24.60
CA LYS A 215 -23.18 -18.01 23.40
C LYS A 215 -23.58 -17.31 22.10
N ARG A 216 -24.71 -16.60 22.12
CA ARG A 216 -25.23 -15.90 20.94
C ARG A 216 -24.45 -14.61 20.68
N LEU A 217 -24.08 -13.89 21.74
CA LEU A 217 -23.20 -12.72 21.65
C LEU A 217 -21.84 -13.10 21.05
N PHE A 218 -21.25 -14.21 21.52
CA PHE A 218 -20.02 -14.74 20.97
C PHE A 218 -20.17 -15.13 19.49
N ALA A 219 -21.24 -15.82 19.10
CA ALA A 219 -21.49 -16.20 17.71
C ALA A 219 -21.66 -14.97 16.78
N LEU A 220 -22.37 -13.93 17.24
CA LEU A 220 -22.54 -12.68 16.51
C LEU A 220 -21.20 -11.97 16.30
N ALA A 221 -20.35 -11.90 17.34
CA ALA A 221 -19.02 -11.31 17.25
C ALA A 221 -18.09 -12.12 16.32
N MET A 222 -18.11 -13.45 16.40
CA MET A 222 -17.38 -14.35 15.49
C MET A 222 -17.76 -14.13 14.03
N LEU A 223 -19.06 -14.07 13.72
CA LEU A 223 -19.55 -13.82 12.36
C LEU A 223 -19.16 -12.44 11.82
N TYR A 224 -19.18 -11.43 12.70
CA TYR A 224 -18.73 -10.08 12.35
C TYR A 224 -17.24 -10.06 12.01
N VAL A 225 -16.40 -10.66 12.86
CA VAL A 225 -14.95 -10.77 12.64
C VAL A 225 -14.64 -11.60 11.38
N GLN A 226 -15.39 -12.67 11.13
CA GLN A 226 -15.20 -13.49 9.93
C GLN A 226 -15.52 -12.72 8.65
N GLY A 227 -16.54 -11.84 8.67
CA GLY A 227 -16.86 -10.96 7.54
C GLY A 227 -15.75 -9.94 7.24
N MET A 228 -15.18 -9.33 8.28
CA MET A 228 -14.01 -8.45 8.13
C MET A 228 -12.77 -9.21 7.66
N ALA A 229 -12.49 -10.38 8.22
CA ALA A 229 -11.34 -11.20 7.84
C ALA A 229 -11.43 -11.65 6.38
N LEU A 230 -12.61 -12.08 5.91
CA LEU A 230 -12.84 -12.44 4.51
C LEU A 230 -12.63 -11.27 3.57
N THR A 231 -13.16 -10.09 3.90
CA THR A 231 -13.01 -8.90 3.04
C THR A 231 -11.56 -8.41 2.98
N TYR A 232 -10.84 -8.39 4.11
CA TYR A 232 -9.42 -8.04 4.11
C TYR A 232 -8.54 -9.06 3.41
N THR A 233 -8.82 -10.35 3.58
CA THR A 233 -8.08 -11.38 2.86
C THR A 233 -8.34 -11.29 1.37
N ALA A 234 -9.60 -11.09 0.95
CA ALA A 234 -9.96 -10.92 -0.45
C ALA A 234 -9.29 -9.68 -1.07
N LEU A 235 -9.40 -8.52 -0.41
CA LEU A 235 -8.71 -7.29 -0.83
C LEU A 235 -7.20 -7.46 -0.87
N GLY A 236 -6.60 -8.08 0.15
CA GLY A 236 -5.17 -8.33 0.23
C GLY A 236 -4.67 -9.22 -0.90
N VAL A 237 -5.40 -10.28 -1.25
CA VAL A 237 -5.07 -11.16 -2.39
C VAL A 237 -5.22 -10.42 -3.71
N ILE A 238 -6.28 -9.63 -3.90
CA ILE A 238 -6.49 -8.84 -5.13
C ILE A 238 -5.35 -7.82 -5.30
N VAL A 239 -4.98 -7.11 -4.24
CA VAL A 239 -3.90 -6.11 -4.26
C VAL A 239 -2.54 -6.79 -4.46
N ALA A 240 -2.29 -7.93 -3.81
CA ALA A 240 -1.07 -8.70 -4.01
C ALA A 240 -0.93 -9.20 -5.46
N ALA A 241 -2.02 -9.64 -6.09
CA ALA A 241 -2.04 -10.05 -7.49
C ALA A 241 -1.82 -8.88 -8.45
N ALA A 242 -2.29 -7.69 -8.10
CA ALA A 242 -2.17 -6.50 -8.94
C ALA A 242 -0.85 -5.73 -8.78
N GLY A 243 -0.07 -6.04 -7.74
CA GLY A 243 1.32 -5.60 -7.56
C GLY A 243 1.50 -4.09 -7.36
N LEU A 244 2.71 -3.60 -7.68
CA LEU A 244 3.15 -2.20 -7.46
C LEU A 244 2.25 -1.15 -8.15
N ARG A 245 1.42 -1.55 -9.12
CA ARG A 245 0.50 -0.67 -9.85
C ARG A 245 -0.64 -0.15 -8.98
N PHE A 246 -1.11 -0.94 -8.02
CA PHE A 246 -2.13 -0.48 -7.06
C PHE A 246 -1.57 0.52 -6.05
N GLN A 247 -0.31 0.36 -5.64
CA GLN A 247 0.34 1.31 -4.73
C GLN A 247 0.50 2.68 -5.40
N ALA A 248 0.86 2.70 -6.70
CA ALA A 248 0.91 3.93 -7.48
C ALA A 248 -0.49 4.56 -7.67
N ALA A 249 -1.54 3.76 -7.84
CA ALA A 249 -2.91 4.26 -7.95
C ALA A 249 -3.43 4.88 -6.64
N LEU A 250 -3.07 4.31 -5.49
CA LEU A 250 -3.38 4.86 -4.16
C LEU A 250 -2.60 6.14 -3.84
N GLN A 251 -1.46 6.35 -4.51
CA GLN A 251 -0.67 7.58 -4.43
C GLN A 251 -1.13 8.67 -5.41
N ALA A 252 -2.11 8.38 -6.29
CA ALA A 252 -2.62 9.39 -7.20
C ALA A 252 -3.28 10.54 -6.41
N PRO A 253 -2.96 11.80 -6.75
CA PRO A 253 -3.43 12.96 -5.99
C PRO A 253 -4.96 13.04 -5.93
N ALA A 254 -5.64 12.63 -7.00
CA ALA A 254 -7.10 12.59 -7.06
C ALA A 254 -7.73 11.62 -6.04
N VAL A 255 -7.10 10.47 -5.78
CA VAL A 255 -7.62 9.45 -4.84
C VAL A 255 -7.39 9.92 -3.40
N LEU A 256 -6.23 10.51 -3.11
CA LEU A 256 -5.91 11.09 -1.80
C LEU A 256 -6.86 12.23 -1.43
N ILE A 257 -7.18 13.13 -2.38
CA ILE A 257 -8.15 14.21 -2.17
C ILE A 257 -9.55 13.64 -1.89
N GLY A 258 -9.99 12.64 -2.66
CA GLY A 258 -11.29 11.98 -2.46
C GLY A 258 -11.39 11.32 -1.10
N LEU A 259 -10.35 10.60 -0.68
CA LEU A 259 -10.29 9.93 0.61
C LEU A 259 -10.26 10.93 1.78
N SER A 260 -9.48 12.00 1.64
CA SER A 260 -9.42 13.11 2.61
C SER A 260 -10.79 13.76 2.80
N ALA A 261 -11.52 14.02 1.70
CA ALA A 261 -12.87 14.55 1.75
C ALA A 261 -13.85 13.63 2.49
N VAL A 262 -13.74 12.30 2.31
CA VAL A 262 -14.56 11.32 3.04
C VAL A 262 -14.23 11.33 4.54
N PHE A 263 -12.96 11.40 4.93
CA PHE A 263 -12.56 11.48 6.34
C PHE A 263 -13.03 12.78 7.01
N ILE A 264 -12.92 13.91 6.30
CA ILE A 264 -13.46 15.20 6.77
C ILE A 264 -14.97 15.08 6.96
N LEU A 265 -15.70 14.53 6.00
CA LEU A 265 -17.15 14.33 6.09
C LEU A 265 -17.54 13.45 7.30
N LEU A 266 -16.78 12.39 7.57
CA LEU A 266 -16.99 11.53 8.74
C LEU A 266 -16.68 12.25 10.06
N ALA A 267 -15.63 13.07 10.09
CA ALA A 267 -15.29 13.89 11.24
C ALA A 267 -16.42 14.89 11.56
N LEU A 268 -16.93 15.60 10.55
CA LEU A 268 -18.06 16.53 10.71
C LEU A 268 -19.34 15.85 11.21
N SER A 269 -19.56 14.58 10.84
CA SER A 269 -20.64 13.74 11.38
C SER A 269 -20.44 13.43 12.87
N MET A 270 -19.19 13.20 13.30
CA MET A 270 -18.88 12.97 14.72
C MET A 270 -19.06 14.23 15.58
N PHE A 271 -18.65 15.40 15.08
CA PHE A 271 -18.87 16.71 15.74
C PHE A 271 -20.34 17.14 15.81
N GLY A 272 -21.24 16.41 15.14
CA GLY A 272 -22.68 16.74 15.17
C GLY A 272 -23.03 18.03 14.43
N LEU A 273 -22.08 18.65 13.72
CA LEU A 273 -22.31 19.84 12.90
C LEU A 273 -23.29 19.56 11.75
N PHE A 274 -23.26 18.31 11.27
CA PHE A 274 -24.33 17.70 10.50
C PHE A 274 -24.95 16.58 11.34
N THR A 275 -25.86 16.92 12.24
CA THR A 275 -26.96 16.00 12.43
C THR A 275 -27.70 15.98 11.09
N LEU A 276 -27.36 15.06 10.19
CA LEU A 276 -28.40 14.48 9.35
C LEU A 276 -29.35 13.77 10.33
N GLN A 277 -30.13 14.55 11.10
CA GLN A 277 -31.51 14.21 11.33
C GLN A 277 -32.11 14.19 9.94
N LEU A 278 -31.94 13.03 9.26
CA LEU A 278 -32.87 12.66 8.21
C LEU A 278 -34.23 12.95 8.81
N PRO A 279 -35.10 13.71 8.12
CA PRO A 279 -36.40 14.09 8.64
C PRO A 279 -36.99 12.86 9.31
N SER A 280 -37.40 12.98 10.56
CA SER A 280 -37.69 11.86 11.46
C SER A 280 -38.55 10.78 10.81
N ALA A 281 -39.37 11.10 9.81
CA ALA A 281 -40.08 10.16 8.95
C ALA A 281 -39.20 9.16 8.15
N LEU A 282 -38.11 9.60 7.51
CA LEU A 282 -37.17 8.75 6.77
C LEU A 282 -36.29 7.95 7.74
N GLN A 283 -35.86 8.56 8.83
CA GLN A 283 -35.14 7.87 9.90
C GLN A 283 -36.01 6.79 10.54
N THR A 284 -37.30 7.07 10.81
CA THR A 284 -38.28 6.11 11.35
C THR A 284 -38.65 5.02 10.35
N ARG A 285 -38.72 5.32 9.04
CA ARG A 285 -38.94 4.32 7.99
C ARG A 285 -37.73 3.41 7.80
N LEU A 286 -36.52 3.98 7.76
CA LEU A 286 -35.28 3.19 7.70
C LEU A 286 -35.07 2.43 9.00
N THR A 287 -35.36 3.00 10.17
CA THR A 287 -35.29 2.24 11.43
C THR A 287 -36.40 1.24 11.54
N LEU A 288 -37.60 1.38 10.98
CA LEU A 288 -38.59 0.29 10.95
C LEU A 288 -38.20 -0.84 9.98
N LEU A 289 -37.62 -0.50 8.83
CA LEU A 289 -37.07 -1.47 7.87
C LEU A 289 -35.82 -2.16 8.45
N SER A 290 -34.97 -1.40 9.14
CA SER A 290 -33.77 -1.88 9.81
C SER A 290 -34.09 -2.60 11.11
N ASN A 291 -35.15 -2.26 11.84
CA ASN A 291 -35.65 -2.97 13.03
C ASN A 291 -36.35 -4.28 12.64
N ARG A 292 -36.74 -4.43 11.37
CA ARG A 292 -37.02 -5.75 10.75
C ARG A 292 -35.74 -6.58 10.50
N GLN A 293 -34.56 -5.94 10.47
CA GLN A 293 -33.24 -6.57 10.27
C GLN A 293 -32.33 -6.54 11.52
N GLN A 294 -32.64 -5.81 12.59
CA GLN A 294 -31.74 -5.53 13.71
C GLN A 294 -31.84 -6.59 14.82
N GLY A 295 -30.66 -7.05 15.26
CA GLY A 295 -30.46 -7.73 16.54
C GLY A 295 -30.45 -9.25 16.52
N GLY A 296 -30.35 -9.92 15.35
CA GLY A 296 -30.25 -11.39 15.39
C GLY A 296 -30.16 -12.18 14.10
N SER A 297 -30.23 -11.55 12.92
CA SER A 297 -29.98 -12.26 11.66
C SER A 297 -28.47 -12.36 11.41
N LEU A 298 -27.95 -13.59 11.47
CA LEU A 298 -26.56 -13.92 11.15
C LEU A 298 -26.06 -13.27 9.84
N PRO A 299 -26.84 -13.22 8.73
CA PRO A 299 -26.36 -12.61 7.48
C PRO A 299 -26.24 -11.08 7.54
N GLY A 300 -27.08 -10.39 8.33
CA GLY A 300 -27.03 -8.93 8.44
C GLY A 300 -25.76 -8.44 9.14
N VAL A 301 -25.31 -9.17 10.17
CA VAL A 301 -24.08 -8.87 10.91
C VAL A 301 -22.83 -9.15 10.08
N PHE A 302 -22.84 -10.23 9.29
CA PHE A 302 -21.77 -10.52 8.34
C PHE A 302 -21.61 -9.41 7.29
N LEU A 303 -22.73 -8.94 6.71
CA LEU A 303 -22.71 -7.89 5.68
C LEU A 303 -22.25 -6.55 6.25
N MET A 304 -22.66 -6.21 7.47
CA MET A 304 -22.18 -5.01 8.17
C MET A 304 -20.69 -5.08 8.49
N GLY A 305 -20.16 -6.27 8.84
CA GLY A 305 -18.73 -6.49 8.99
C GLY A 305 -17.96 -6.30 7.68
N ALA A 306 -18.49 -6.83 6.57
CA ALA A 306 -17.87 -6.66 5.24
C ALA A 306 -17.80 -5.19 4.81
N LEU A 307 -18.89 -4.42 4.99
CA LEU A 307 -18.92 -2.99 4.68
C LEU A 307 -17.95 -2.19 5.56
N ALA A 308 -17.88 -2.51 6.86
CA ALA A 308 -16.96 -1.87 7.79
C ALA A 308 -15.48 -2.14 7.43
N GLY A 309 -15.15 -3.38 7.02
CA GLY A 309 -13.81 -3.74 6.54
C GLY A 309 -13.39 -2.93 5.30
N LEU A 310 -14.32 -2.72 4.37
CA LEU A 310 -14.09 -1.90 3.17
C LEU A 310 -13.77 -0.43 3.53
N ILE A 311 -14.54 0.14 4.46
CA ILE A 311 -14.37 1.53 4.93
C ILE A 311 -13.09 1.69 5.76
N CYS A 312 -12.67 0.66 6.50
CA CYS A 312 -11.45 0.67 7.31
C CYS A 312 -10.16 0.35 6.50
N SER A 313 -10.27 -0.10 5.25
CA SER A 313 -9.13 -0.34 4.36
C SER A 313 -8.15 0.85 4.24
N PRO A 314 -8.62 2.12 4.05
CA PRO A 314 -7.72 3.27 3.97
C PRO A 314 -6.88 3.51 5.23
N CYS A 315 -7.40 3.24 6.43
CA CYS A 315 -6.64 3.43 7.67
C CYS A 315 -5.69 2.28 8.02
N THR A 316 -5.85 1.11 7.40
CA THR A 316 -4.95 -0.05 7.58
C THR A 316 -3.93 -0.18 6.45
N THR A 317 -3.84 0.81 5.56
CA THR A 317 -2.94 0.77 4.40
C THR A 317 -1.48 0.67 4.82
N ALA A 318 -1.01 1.44 5.81
CA ALA A 318 0.39 1.38 6.25
C ALA A 318 0.81 -0.01 6.81
N PRO A 319 0.05 -0.64 7.74
CA PRO A 319 0.33 -2.02 8.15
C PRO A 319 0.24 -3.02 6.99
N LEU A 320 -0.75 -2.87 6.11
CA LEU A 320 -0.92 -3.77 4.96
C LEU A 320 0.26 -3.68 3.99
N SER A 321 0.78 -2.49 3.69
CA SER A 321 1.94 -2.31 2.83
C SER A 321 3.18 -3.03 3.38
N ALA A 322 3.39 -3.01 4.70
CA ALA A 322 4.48 -3.75 5.34
C ALA A 322 4.33 -5.28 5.19
N ILE A 323 3.12 -5.81 5.36
CA ILE A 323 2.83 -7.23 5.19
C ILE A 323 2.97 -7.63 3.71
N LEU A 324 2.51 -6.80 2.78
CA LEU A 324 2.64 -7.04 1.34
C LEU A 324 4.11 -7.06 0.89
N LEU A 325 4.96 -6.17 1.43
CA LEU A 325 6.40 -6.19 1.19
C LEU A 325 7.04 -7.49 1.70
N TYR A 326 6.61 -7.98 2.87
CA TYR A 326 7.07 -9.26 3.41
C TYR A 326 6.66 -10.45 2.52
N ILE A 327 5.43 -10.47 2.01
CA ILE A 327 4.95 -11.51 1.10
C ILE A 327 5.72 -11.48 -0.23
N ALA A 328 5.98 -10.28 -0.76
CA ALA A 328 6.75 -10.10 -1.99
C ALA A 328 8.18 -10.67 -1.88
N GLN A 329 8.82 -10.55 -0.71
CA GLN A 329 10.14 -11.14 -0.44
C GLN A 329 10.07 -12.66 -0.19
N SER A 330 8.99 -13.14 0.43
CA SER A 330 8.85 -14.53 0.86
C SER A 330 8.41 -15.49 -0.26
N GLY A 331 7.78 -14.97 -1.32
CA GLY A 331 7.30 -15.75 -2.48
C GLY A 331 6.16 -16.75 -2.19
N ASN A 332 5.71 -16.89 -0.94
CA ASN A 332 4.69 -17.85 -0.53
C ASN A 332 3.34 -17.17 -0.27
N MET A 333 2.42 -17.24 -1.25
CA MET A 333 1.08 -16.66 -1.16
C MET A 333 0.23 -17.24 -0.02
N LEU A 334 0.41 -18.52 0.32
CA LEU A 334 -0.35 -19.19 1.38
C LEU A 334 0.02 -18.67 2.76
N ALA A 335 1.31 -18.42 2.99
CA ALA A 335 1.80 -17.82 4.24
C ALA A 335 1.30 -16.38 4.40
N GLY A 336 1.24 -15.63 3.30
CA GLY A 336 0.66 -14.28 3.26
C GLY A 336 -0.81 -14.26 3.67
N ALA A 337 -1.65 -15.10 3.06
CA ALA A 337 -3.05 -15.20 3.42
C ALA A 337 -3.25 -15.58 4.90
N GLY A 338 -2.43 -16.50 5.43
CA GLY A 338 -2.45 -16.87 6.85
C GLY A 338 -2.13 -15.70 7.78
N THR A 339 -1.15 -14.87 7.44
CA THR A 339 -0.79 -13.69 8.25
C THR A 339 -1.87 -12.61 8.24
N LEU A 340 -2.52 -12.37 7.09
CA LEU A 340 -3.66 -11.43 7.00
C LEU A 340 -4.84 -11.91 7.83
N TRP A 341 -5.14 -13.21 7.78
CA TRP A 341 -6.23 -13.79 8.56
C TRP A 341 -5.96 -13.70 10.06
N LEU A 342 -4.72 -13.95 10.48
CA LEU A 342 -4.32 -13.84 11.88
C LEU A 342 -4.32 -12.38 12.36
N TYR A 343 -3.90 -11.44 11.52
CA TYR A 343 -3.98 -10.00 11.81
C TYR A 343 -5.44 -9.54 12.00
N ALA A 344 -6.35 -9.99 11.13
CA ALA A 344 -7.78 -9.69 11.24
C ALA A 344 -8.40 -10.29 12.53
N MET A 345 -8.02 -11.52 12.89
CA MET A 345 -8.40 -12.13 14.17
C MET A 345 -7.83 -11.37 15.38
N GLY A 346 -6.61 -10.84 15.28
CA GLY A 346 -5.96 -10.04 16.31
C GLY A 346 -6.73 -8.75 16.64
N MET A 347 -7.18 -8.02 15.62
CA MET A 347 -8.05 -6.84 15.80
C MET A 347 -9.45 -7.20 16.34
N GLY A 348 -9.97 -8.39 16.00
CA GLY A 348 -11.27 -8.86 16.46
C GLY A 348 -11.30 -9.26 17.94
N LEU A 349 -10.15 -9.67 18.50
CA LEU A 349 -10.07 -10.20 19.86
C LEU A 349 -10.47 -9.17 20.94
N PRO A 350 -9.96 -7.90 20.94
CA PRO A 350 -10.43 -6.87 21.87
C PRO A 350 -11.94 -6.60 21.74
N LEU A 351 -12.47 -6.60 20.51
CA LEU A 351 -13.90 -6.41 20.27
C LEU A 351 -14.75 -7.51 20.90
N ILE A 352 -14.31 -8.78 20.80
CA ILE A 352 -14.97 -9.93 21.41
C ILE A 352 -14.91 -9.82 22.95
N VAL A 353 -13.74 -9.49 23.51
CA VAL A 353 -13.58 -9.31 24.96
C VAL A 353 -14.53 -8.23 25.44
N VAL A 354 -14.56 -7.07 24.79
CA VAL A 354 -15.38 -5.97 25.27
C VAL A 354 -16.88 -6.21 25.02
N THR A 355 -17.28 -6.94 23.98
CA THR A 355 -18.69 -7.34 23.82
C THR A 355 -19.13 -8.33 24.90
N LEU A 356 -18.27 -9.27 25.30
CA LEU A 356 -18.58 -10.23 26.37
C LEU A 356 -18.58 -9.61 27.76
N PHE A 357 -17.64 -8.71 28.06
CA PHE A 357 -17.48 -8.07 29.37
C PHE A 357 -18.17 -6.71 29.50
N GLY A 358 -18.66 -6.14 28.40
CA GLY A 358 -19.24 -4.79 28.35
C GLY A 358 -20.46 -4.60 29.24
N ASN A 359 -21.26 -5.64 29.44
CA ASN A 359 -22.43 -5.59 30.33
C ASN A 359 -22.07 -5.40 31.82
N ARG A 360 -20.81 -5.65 32.21
CA ARG A 360 -20.31 -5.49 33.59
C ARG A 360 -19.34 -4.33 33.75
N LEU A 361 -18.66 -3.93 32.68
CA LEU A 361 -17.55 -2.96 32.72
C LEU A 361 -17.92 -1.56 32.21
N LEU A 362 -18.98 -1.42 31.40
CA LEU A 362 -19.32 -0.12 30.80
C LEU A 362 -20.40 0.61 31.61
N PRO A 363 -20.11 1.79 32.17
CA PRO A 363 -21.16 2.68 32.67
C PRO A 363 -22.10 3.04 31.53
N LYS A 364 -23.38 3.27 31.85
CA LYS A 364 -24.39 3.70 30.87
C LYS A 364 -23.82 4.82 30.01
N SER A 365 -24.04 4.76 28.69
CA SER A 365 -23.64 5.77 27.71
C SER A 365 -24.23 7.13 28.09
N GLY A 366 -23.51 7.88 28.92
CA GLY A 366 -23.87 9.20 29.42
C GLY A 366 -23.05 10.31 28.76
N ALA A 367 -23.03 11.49 29.37
CA ALA A 367 -22.34 12.67 28.86
C ALA A 367 -20.83 12.45 28.59
N TRP A 368 -20.18 11.52 29.31
CA TRP A 368 -18.78 11.16 29.09
C TRP A 368 -18.50 10.66 27.66
N MET A 369 -19.46 9.96 27.03
CA MET A 369 -19.29 9.46 25.66
C MET A 369 -19.25 10.60 24.63
N GLN A 370 -19.91 11.72 24.91
CA GLN A 370 -19.88 12.91 24.06
C GLN A 370 -18.48 13.54 24.07
N THR A 371 -17.88 13.71 25.26
CA THR A 371 -16.54 14.29 25.42
C THR A 371 -15.46 13.44 24.76
N VAL A 372 -15.56 12.11 24.90
CA VAL A 372 -14.64 11.17 24.22
C VAL A 372 -14.80 11.26 22.70
N LYS A 373 -16.04 11.37 22.20
CA LYS A 373 -16.32 11.50 20.76
C LYS A 373 -15.75 12.78 20.16
N GLU A 374 -15.89 13.91 20.87
CA GLU A 374 -15.31 15.19 20.47
C GLU A 374 -13.78 15.13 20.46
N GLY A 375 -13.16 14.54 21.48
CA GLY A 375 -11.69 14.37 21.54
C GLY A 375 -11.15 13.53 20.37
N PHE A 376 -11.77 12.39 20.07
CA PHE A 376 -11.35 11.57 18.93
C PHE A 376 -11.66 12.20 17.57
N GLY A 377 -12.71 13.03 17.47
CA GLY A 377 -13.00 13.81 16.26
C GLY A 377 -11.86 14.76 15.88
N PHE A 378 -11.23 15.40 16.87
CA PHE A 378 -10.05 16.24 16.64
C PHE A 378 -8.84 15.45 16.15
N VAL A 379 -8.61 14.25 16.71
CA VAL A 379 -7.52 13.36 16.27
C VAL A 379 -7.77 12.87 14.83
N ILE A 380 -9.01 12.54 14.46
CA ILE A 380 -9.37 12.16 13.09
C ILE A 380 -9.12 13.29 12.11
N LEU A 381 -9.39 14.55 12.48
CA LEU A 381 -9.15 15.70 11.61
C LEU A 381 -7.66 15.93 11.31
N ALA A 382 -6.74 15.45 12.15
CA ALA A 382 -5.31 15.56 11.90
C ALA A 382 -4.84 14.65 10.74
N LEU A 383 -5.50 13.50 10.52
CA LEU A 383 -5.14 12.56 9.46
C LEU A 383 -5.28 13.13 8.03
N PRO A 384 -6.41 13.74 7.62
CA PRO A 384 -6.54 14.34 6.29
C PRO A 384 -5.58 15.51 6.08
N VAL A 385 -5.27 16.29 7.11
CA VAL A 385 -4.26 17.37 7.03
C VAL A 385 -2.88 16.77 6.72
N PHE A 386 -2.47 15.72 7.43
CA PHE A 386 -1.20 15.04 7.17
C PHE A 386 -1.16 14.37 5.79
N LEU A 387 -2.30 13.86 5.30
CA LEU A 387 -2.43 13.32 3.94
C LEU A 387 -2.27 14.41 2.87
N LEU A 388 -2.84 15.59 3.10
CA LEU A 388 -2.78 16.76 2.21
C LEU A 388 -1.40 17.42 2.24
N GLU A 389 -0.69 17.39 3.36
CA GLU A 389 0.68 17.90 3.47
C GLU A 389 1.67 17.05 2.67
N ARG A 390 1.37 15.77 2.41
CA ARG A 390 2.17 14.94 1.49
C ARG A 390 1.98 15.25 0.01
N LEU A 391 0.98 16.06 -0.35
CA LEU A 391 0.65 16.44 -1.72
C LEU A 391 1.35 17.72 -2.17
N VAL A 392 1.73 18.58 -1.22
CA VAL A 392 2.48 19.82 -1.41
C VAL A 392 3.95 19.53 -1.11
#